data_AF-A0A1X0RMI7-F1
#
_entry.id   AF-A0A1X0RMI7-F1
#
_cell.length_a   1.000
_cell.length_b   1.000
_cell.length_c   1.000
_cell.angle_alpha   90.00
_cell.angle_beta   90.00
_cell.angle_gamma   90.00
#
_symmetry.space_group_name_H-M   'P 1'
#
loop_
_entity.id
_entity.type
_entity.pdbx_description
1 polymer ?
#
loop_
_entity_poly.entity_id
_entity_poly.type
_entity_poly.pdbx_seq_one_letter_code
_entity_poly.pdbx_strand_id
1 'polypeptide(L)' 'KKHAIYCLNMYRRLQILETITDPLSFLLNRLPNSKPRSNQARLFWSSKWPILCSILQNMDYFYHKKMPLQPANP' A
#
# COMPACT_ATOMS: atom_id res chain seq x y z
N LYS A 1 -2.97 -6.78 -11.13
CA LYS A 1 -2.39 -6.72 -9.76
C LYS A 1 -1.01 -7.38 -9.67
N LYS A 2 -0.80 -8.64 -10.07
CA LYS A 2 0.51 -9.33 -10.02
C LYS A 2 1.69 -8.53 -10.60
N HIS A 3 1.48 -7.87 -11.76
CA HIS A 3 2.49 -7.00 -12.36
C HIS A 3 2.91 -5.84 -11.44
N ALA A 4 1.95 -5.16 -10.82
CA ALA A 4 2.25 -4.06 -9.88
C ALA A 4 2.95 -4.55 -8.61
N ILE A 5 2.58 -5.73 -8.09
CA ILE A 5 3.24 -6.36 -6.93
C ILE A 5 4.74 -6.57 -7.21
N TYR A 6 5.06 -7.06 -8.42
CA TYR A 6 6.44 -7.25 -8.87
C TYR A 6 7.16 -5.92 -9.12
N CYS A 7 6.57 -5.02 -9.92
CA CYS A 7 7.20 -3.73 -10.28
C CYS A 7 7.44 -2.81 -9.07
N LEU A 8 6.56 -2.84 -8.08
CA LEU A 8 6.71 -2.07 -6.84
C LEU A 8 7.48 -2.82 -5.76
N ASN A 9 7.92 -4.05 -6.05
CA ASN A 9 8.62 -4.93 -5.13
C ASN A 9 7.95 -4.98 -3.74
N MET A 10 6.62 -5.20 -3.74
CA MET A 10 5.79 -5.01 -2.56
C MET A 10 6.17 -5.97 -1.42
N TYR A 11 6.56 -7.21 -1.72
CA TYR A 11 7.00 -8.19 -0.71
C TYR A 11 8.22 -7.70 0.06
N ARG A 12 9.25 -7.20 -0.64
CA ARG A 12 10.47 -6.68 -0.01
C ARG A 12 10.21 -5.40 0.79
N ARG A 13 9.43 -4.47 0.23
CA ARG A 13 9.11 -3.20 0.89
C ARG A 13 8.26 -3.41 2.14
N LEU A 14 7.22 -4.23 2.03
CA LEU A 14 6.31 -4.53 3.14
C LEU A 14 6.89 -5.55 4.12
N GLN A 15 8.02 -6.19 3.78
CA GLN A 15 8.61 -7.34 4.50
C GLN A 15 7.55 -8.42 4.75
N ILE A 16 6.85 -8.81 3.68
CA ILE A 16 5.82 -9.84 3.69
C ILE A 16 6.33 -11.04 2.91
N LEU A 17 5.97 -12.24 3.36
CA LEU A 17 6.30 -13.49 2.68
C LEU A 17 5.66 -13.55 1.28
N GLU A 18 6.40 -14.05 0.30
CA GLU A 18 5.94 -14.21 -1.09
C GLU A 18 4.80 -15.23 -1.24
N THR A 19 4.54 -16.04 -0.20
CA THR A 19 3.42 -16.98 -0.15
C THR A 19 2.06 -16.27 -0.04
N ILE A 20 2.03 -14.98 0.32
CA ILE A 20 0.80 -14.20 0.43
C ILE A 20 0.41 -13.65 -0.95
N THR A 21 -0.72 -14.11 -1.49
CA THR A 21 -1.15 -13.78 -2.86
C THR A 21 -1.36 -12.28 -3.13
N ASP A 22 -1.84 -11.52 -2.13
CA ASP A 22 -2.00 -10.07 -2.21
C ASP A 22 -1.44 -9.41 -0.93
N PRO A 23 -0.15 -9.01 -0.92
CA PRO A 23 0.49 -8.46 0.26
C PRO A 23 -0.13 -7.12 0.70
N LEU A 24 -0.73 -6.38 -0.23
CA LEU A 24 -1.39 -5.11 0.07
C LEU A 24 -2.73 -5.35 0.77
N SER A 25 -3.60 -6.19 0.20
CA SER A 25 -4.86 -6.55 0.85
C SER A 25 -4.65 -7.19 2.22
N PHE A 26 -3.61 -8.00 2.37
CA PHE A 26 -3.26 -8.60 3.66
C PHE A 26 -2.96 -7.58 4.75
N LEU A 27 -2.20 -6.53 4.44
CA LEU A 27 -1.93 -5.45 5.42
C LEU A 27 -3.14 -4.56 5.65
N LEU A 28 -3.88 -4.21 4.59
CA LEU A 28 -5.08 -3.39 4.70
C LEU A 28 -6.14 -4.05 5.59
N ASN A 29 -6.30 -5.37 5.48
CA ASN A 29 -7.22 -6.14 6.34
C ASN A 29 -6.76 -6.25 7.79
N ARG A 30 -5.50 -5.91 8.08
CA ARG A 30 -4.96 -5.89 9.45
C ARG A 30 -4.89 -4.51 10.06
N LEU A 31 -5.38 -3.49 9.36
CA LEU A 31 -5.39 -2.14 9.88
C LEU A 31 -6.11 -2.09 11.23
N PRO A 32 -5.54 -1.35 12.20
CA PRO A 32 -6.18 -1.22 13.49
C PRO A 32 -7.42 -0.34 13.32
N ASN A 33 -8.61 -0.90 13.58
CA ASN A 33 -9.88 -0.16 13.57
C ASN A 33 -9.98 0.90 14.67
N SER A 34 -9.05 0.89 15.61
CA SER A 34 -8.95 1.84 16.73
C SER A 34 -7.49 2.09 17.05
N LYS A 35 -7.20 3.17 17.79
CA LYS A 35 -5.82 3.52 18.15
C LYS A 35 -5.11 2.33 18.81
N PRO A 36 -3.90 1.92 18.33
CA PRO A 36 -3.19 0.78 18.88
C PRO A 36 -2.95 0.95 20.38
N ARG A 37 -3.48 0.01 21.19
CA ARG A 37 -3.35 0.04 22.65
C ARG A 37 -1.95 -0.36 23.12
N SER A 38 -1.26 -1.23 22.38
CA SER A 38 0.11 -1.66 22.71
C SER A 38 1.17 -0.78 22.04
N ASN A 39 2.27 -0.53 22.75
CA ASN A 39 3.44 0.18 22.19
C ASN A 39 4.02 -0.59 20.99
N GLN A 40 4.02 -1.91 21.04
CA GLN A 40 4.52 -2.77 19.96
C GLN A 40 3.69 -2.62 18.67
N ALA A 41 2.35 -2.64 18.78
CA ALA A 41 1.50 -2.42 17.61
C ALA A 41 1.66 -0.99 17.06
N ARG A 42 1.82 0.00 17.95
CA ARG A 42 2.08 1.39 17.53
C ARG A 42 3.38 1.49 16.73
N LEU A 43 4.48 0.94 17.24
CA LEU A 43 5.78 0.95 16.55
C LEU A 43 5.73 0.19 15.22
N PHE A 44 5.07 -0.98 15.21
CA PHE A 44 4.87 -1.75 13.98
C PHE A 44 4.15 -0.93 12.91
N TRP A 45 3.00 -0.33 13.26
CA TRP A 45 2.23 0.48 12.32
C TRP A 45 2.93 1.78 11.95
N SER A 46 3.64 2.44 12.88
CA SER A 46 4.45 3.63 12.57
C SER A 46 5.55 3.33 11.54
N SER A 47 6.13 2.12 11.55
CA SER A 47 7.11 1.71 10.54
C SER A 47 6.46 1.27 9.22
N LYS A 48 5.34 0.54 9.27
CA LYS A 48 4.69 0.00 8.07
C LYS A 48 3.83 1.02 7.32
N TRP A 49 3.26 1.99 8.01
CA TRP A 49 2.32 2.96 7.45
C TRP A 49 2.93 3.83 6.35
N PRO A 50 4.13 4.43 6.50
CA PRO A 50 4.76 5.21 5.42
C PRO A 50 5.01 4.37 4.16
N ILE A 51 5.40 3.10 4.33
CA ILE A 51 5.66 2.18 3.22
C ILE A 51 4.36 1.85 2.48
N LEU A 52 3.29 1.57 3.25
CA LEU A 52 1.97 1.29 2.69
C LEU A 52 1.42 2.51 1.95
N CYS A 53 1.53 3.71 2.52
CA CYS A 53 1.17 4.97 1.85
C CYS A 53 1.96 5.19 0.57
N SER A 54 3.28 4.94 0.56
CA SER A 54 4.10 5.07 -0.65
C SER A 54 3.67 4.10 -1.75
N ILE A 55 3.35 2.85 -1.40
CA ILE A 55 2.86 1.87 -2.38
C ILE A 55 1.50 2.29 -2.93
N LEU A 56 0.58 2.74 -2.07
CA LEU A 56 -0.73 3.25 -2.49
C LEU A 56 -0.59 4.46 -3.41
N GLN A 57 0.25 5.43 -3.07
CA GLN A 57 0.50 6.60 -3.92
C GLN A 57 1.10 6.22 -5.27
N ASN A 58 2.04 5.28 -5.32
CA ASN A 58 2.58 4.81 -6.59
C ASN A 58 1.49 4.13 -7.43
N MET A 59 0.66 3.30 -6.80
CA MET A 59 -0.48 2.68 -7.48
C MET A 59 -1.43 3.73 -8.03
N ASP A 60 -1.86 4.67 -7.19
CA ASP A 60 -2.70 5.80 -7.53
C ASP A 60 -2.13 6.57 -8.73
N TYR A 61 -0.85 6.92 -8.68
CA TYR A 61 -0.14 7.54 -9.79
C TYR A 61 -0.19 6.72 -11.08
N PHE A 62 0.01 5.39 -11.04
CA PHE A 62 -0.06 4.55 -12.24
C PHE A 62 -1.49 4.44 -12.80
N TYR A 63 -2.51 4.42 -11.94
CA TYR A 63 -3.91 4.38 -12.36
C TYR A 63 -4.36 5.73 -12.95
N HIS A 64 -4.00 6.83 -12.31
CA HIS A 64 -4.37 8.18 -12.74
C HIS A 64 -3.51 8.70 -13.89
N LYS A 65 -2.25 8.30 -14.04
CA LYS A 65 -1.44 8.65 -15.23
C LYS A 65 -1.99 8.03 -16.52
N LYS A 66 -2.80 6.96 -16.42
CA LYS A 66 -3.52 6.38 -17.58
C LYS A 66 -4.82 7.10 -17.94
N MET A 67 -5.34 7.96 -17.06
CA MET A 67 -6.36 8.93 -17.44
C MET A 67 -5.66 10.27 -17.66
N PRO A 68 -5.50 10.75 -18.91
CA PRO A 68 -5.29 12.18 -19.05
C PRO A 68 -6.48 12.83 -18.35
N LEU A 69 -6.21 13.66 -17.35
CA LEU A 69 -7.18 14.64 -16.86
C LEU A 69 -7.65 15.36 -18.11
N GLN A 70 -8.83 14.98 -18.62
CA GLN A 70 -9.42 15.70 -19.73
C GLN A 70 -9.57 17.13 -19.23
N PRO A 71 -8.99 18.12 -19.91
CA PRO A 71 -9.19 19.50 -19.50
C PRO A 71 -10.69 19.76 -19.53
N ALA A 72 -11.22 20.15 -18.38
CA ALA A 72 -12.59 20.66 -18.30
C ALA A 72 -12.64 21.95 -19.11
N ASN A 73 -13.22 21.87 -20.31
CA ASN A 73 -13.79 23.01 -21.04
C ASN A 73 -15.31 22.86 -20.94
N PRO A 74 -16.05 23.96 -20.70
CA PRO A 74 -16.02 25.17 -21.53
C PRO A 74 -15.49 26.43 -20.85
#